data_AF-A0ABD5ZF50-F1
#
_entry.id   AF-A0ABD5ZF50-F1
#
_cell.length_a   1.000
_cell.length_b   1.000
_cell.length_c   1.000
_cell.angle_alpha   90.00
_cell.angle_beta   90.00
_cell.angle_gamma   90.00
#
_symmetry.space_group_name_H-M   'P 1'
#
loop_
_entity.id
_entity.type
_entity.pdbx_description
1 polymer ?
#
loop_
_entity_poly.entity_id
_entity_poly.type
_entity_poly.pdbx_seq_one_letter_code
_entity_poly.pdbx_strand_id
1 'polypeptide(L)'
;MHPPRMLCIGLAFLVLVSGVGAAAGGIDIDHDGERFILDATADQHVRGTTTFENGTTINVRITSNGETHPFLMSKSTTVGTNGSFDVQFDLTELAPLRGGPVTVALRHNESRIYATNATLVTNNMPENSTLTPDTVESSETTAATTTTESPTPTDIGVPGFGLGATVVALLSAALFVRR
;
A
#
# COMPACT_ATOMS: atom_id res chain seq x y z
N MET A 1 -51.53 46.24 -21.81
CA MET A 1 -52.06 46.11 -20.44
C MET A 1 -51.99 44.65 -20.05
N HIS A 2 -51.06 44.27 -19.17
CA HIS A 2 -50.99 42.94 -18.54
C HIS A 2 -51.01 43.15 -17.02
N PRO A 3 -52.04 42.65 -16.30
CA PRO A 3 -52.01 42.56 -14.84
C PRO A 3 -51.33 41.24 -14.37
N PRO A 4 -51.02 41.12 -13.07
CA PRO A 4 -49.82 40.41 -12.59
C PRO A 4 -50.08 39.17 -11.71
N ARG A 5 -48.99 38.43 -11.47
CA ARG A 5 -48.61 37.66 -10.25
C ARG A 5 -49.46 36.45 -9.79
N MET A 6 -48.85 35.26 -9.84
CA MET A 6 -48.99 34.15 -8.88
C MET A 6 -47.73 33.27 -9.01
N LEU A 7 -46.80 33.27 -8.05
CA LEU A 7 -46.75 32.47 -6.80
C LEU A 7 -46.48 30.97 -7.08
N CYS A 8 -45.55 30.41 -6.30
CA CYS A 8 -45.18 29.00 -6.10
C CYS A 8 -43.92 28.55 -6.86
N ILE A 9 -42.93 27.85 -6.30
CA ILE A 9 -42.63 27.33 -4.96
C ILE A 9 -41.09 27.11 -4.97
N GLY A 10 -40.40 27.46 -3.89
CA GLY A 10 -38.97 27.24 -3.74
C GLY A 10 -38.62 25.74 -3.72
N LEU A 11 -37.77 25.31 -4.65
CA LEU A 11 -37.24 23.96 -4.69
C LEU A 11 -35.90 23.93 -3.94
N ALA A 12 -35.96 23.59 -2.64
CA ALA A 12 -34.80 23.31 -1.83
C ALA A 12 -34.21 21.94 -2.24
N PHE A 13 -33.19 21.95 -3.10
CA PHE A 13 -32.38 20.75 -3.36
C PHE A 13 -31.32 20.60 -2.25
N LEU A 14 -31.69 19.92 -1.18
CA LEU A 14 -30.73 19.33 -0.24
C LEU A 14 -30.18 18.05 -0.89
N VAL A 15 -29.11 18.17 -1.67
CA VAL A 15 -28.36 17.00 -2.17
C VAL A 15 -27.42 16.53 -1.06
N LEU A 16 -27.95 15.70 -0.17
CA LEU A 16 -27.17 14.79 0.66
C LEU A 16 -27.18 13.44 -0.06
N VAL A 17 -26.20 13.21 -0.94
CA VAL A 17 -25.83 11.84 -1.30
C VAL A 17 -24.48 11.57 -0.67
N SER A 18 -24.57 10.74 0.35
CA SER A 18 -23.49 10.15 1.12
C SER A 18 -22.37 9.68 0.20
N GLY A 19 -21.18 10.23 0.37
CA GLY A 19 -19.95 9.52 0.05
C GLY A 19 -19.85 8.34 1.01
N VAL A 20 -20.58 7.25 0.74
CA VAL A 20 -20.33 5.98 1.41
C VAL A 20 -19.01 5.51 0.85
N GLY A 21 -17.93 5.73 1.61
CA GLY A 21 -16.69 5.01 1.39
C GLY A 21 -17.04 3.53 1.33
N ALA A 22 -16.81 2.92 0.16
CA ALA A 22 -16.96 1.48 0.01
C ALA A 22 -16.15 0.83 1.14
N ALA A 23 -16.85 0.21 2.09
CA ALA A 23 -16.19 -0.65 3.05
C ALA A 23 -15.46 -1.71 2.22
N ALA A 24 -14.13 -1.73 2.34
CA ALA A 24 -13.23 -2.68 1.70
C ALA A 24 -13.40 -4.08 2.34
N GLY A 25 -14.63 -4.60 2.33
CA GLY A 25 -14.99 -5.91 2.84
C GLY A 25 -15.26 -6.85 1.68
N GLY A 26 -14.38 -7.84 1.50
CA GLY A 26 -14.59 -8.94 0.57
C GLY A 26 -13.90 -8.82 -0.78
N ILE A 27 -12.81 -8.03 -0.88
CA ILE A 27 -11.86 -8.14 -1.99
C ILE A 27 -10.54 -8.64 -1.41
N ASP A 28 -10.02 -9.71 -1.99
CA ASP A 28 -8.76 -10.32 -1.60
C ASP A 28 -7.95 -10.63 -2.87
N ILE A 29 -6.69 -10.17 -2.92
CA ILE A 29 -5.80 -10.42 -4.05
C ILE A 29 -4.85 -11.53 -3.65
N ASP A 30 -4.78 -12.58 -4.47
CA ASP A 30 -3.89 -13.71 -4.26
C ASP A 30 -2.44 -13.30 -4.52
N HIS A 31 -1.56 -13.59 -3.57
CA HIS A 31 -0.14 -13.30 -3.66
C HIS A 31 0.68 -14.26 -2.80
N ASP A 32 1.89 -14.57 -3.25
CA ASP A 32 2.79 -15.46 -2.54
C ASP A 32 3.47 -14.75 -1.35
N GLY A 33 3.25 -15.28 -0.15
CA GLY A 33 3.90 -14.80 1.08
C GLY A 33 3.35 -13.46 1.58
N GLU A 34 4.18 -12.70 2.28
CA GLU A 34 3.76 -11.45 2.95
C GLU A 34 3.76 -10.24 2.02
N ARG A 35 4.38 -10.34 0.84
CA ARG A 35 4.54 -9.23 -0.10
C ARG A 35 3.91 -9.59 -1.43
N PHE A 36 3.10 -8.68 -1.97
CA PHE A 36 2.62 -8.81 -3.34
C PHE A 36 3.71 -8.41 -4.33
N ILE A 37 4.19 -9.37 -5.12
CA ILE A 37 5.24 -9.18 -6.12
C ILE A 37 4.64 -9.30 -7.53
N LEU A 38 5.10 -8.45 -8.44
CA LEU A 38 4.79 -8.51 -9.86
C LEU A 38 6.09 -8.64 -10.65
N ASP A 39 6.17 -9.63 -11.53
CA ASP A 39 7.30 -9.79 -12.43
C ASP A 39 7.04 -9.06 -13.75
N ALA A 40 8.05 -8.34 -14.24
CA ALA A 40 8.00 -7.64 -15.52
C ALA A 40 8.08 -8.61 -16.72
N THR A 41 7.05 -9.44 -16.91
CA THR A 41 6.93 -10.47 -17.96
C THR A 41 5.62 -10.34 -18.74
N ALA A 42 5.49 -11.06 -19.86
CA ALA A 42 4.31 -10.98 -20.74
C ALA A 42 3.06 -11.65 -20.14
N ASP A 43 3.27 -12.58 -19.22
CA ASP A 43 2.23 -13.45 -18.65
C ASP A 43 2.06 -13.20 -17.14
N GLN A 44 2.12 -11.93 -16.72
CA GLN A 44 1.90 -11.60 -15.30
C GLN A 44 0.41 -11.65 -14.97
N HIS A 45 0.01 -12.54 -14.08
CA HIS A 45 -1.38 -12.61 -13.62
C HIS A 45 -1.58 -11.84 -12.32
N VAL A 46 -2.71 -11.14 -12.21
CA VAL A 46 -3.25 -10.64 -10.96
C VAL A 46 -4.56 -11.37 -10.71
N ARG A 47 -4.59 -12.15 -9.64
CA ARG A 47 -5.71 -13.02 -9.27
C ARG A 47 -6.31 -12.57 -7.96
N GLY A 48 -7.57 -12.92 -7.74
CA GLY A 48 -8.20 -12.68 -6.46
C GLY A 48 -9.66 -13.07 -6.44
N THR A 49 -10.29 -12.70 -5.34
CA THR A 49 -11.72 -12.87 -5.11
C THR A 49 -12.36 -11.53 -4.76
N THR A 50 -13.64 -11.41 -5.10
CA THR A 50 -14.47 -10.26 -4.80
C THR A 50 -15.90 -10.68 -4.46
N THR A 51 -16.65 -9.81 -3.79
CA THR A 51 -18.08 -10.03 -3.50
C THR A 51 -19.02 -9.60 -4.62
N PHE A 52 -18.50 -9.06 -5.73
CA PHE A 52 -19.34 -8.74 -6.89
C PHE A 52 -19.91 -9.98 -7.55
N GLU A 53 -21.06 -9.79 -8.19
CA GLU A 53 -21.75 -10.86 -8.91
C GLU A 53 -20.96 -11.29 -10.15
N ASN A 54 -21.10 -12.57 -10.50
CA ASN A 54 -20.55 -13.13 -11.74
C ASN A 54 -21.04 -12.31 -12.96
N GLY A 55 -20.13 -12.00 -13.88
CA GLY A 55 -20.38 -11.16 -15.05
C GLY A 55 -20.15 -9.65 -14.80
N THR A 56 -19.93 -9.22 -13.55
CA THR A 56 -19.57 -7.82 -13.27
C THR A 56 -18.22 -7.49 -13.91
N THR A 57 -18.16 -6.39 -14.67
CA THR A 57 -16.89 -5.92 -15.25
C THR A 57 -16.14 -5.07 -14.24
N ILE A 58 -14.93 -5.48 -13.89
CA ILE A 58 -14.01 -4.73 -13.04
C ILE A 58 -12.79 -4.31 -13.85
N ASN A 59 -12.12 -3.25 -13.40
CA ASN A 59 -10.88 -2.77 -13.99
C ASN A 59 -9.75 -2.88 -12.95
N VAL A 60 -8.70 -3.60 -13.31
CA VAL A 60 -7.48 -3.68 -12.51
C VAL A 60 -6.49 -2.68 -13.07
N ARG A 61 -5.94 -1.84 -12.20
CA ARG A 61 -4.99 -0.80 -12.56
C ARG A 61 -3.72 -0.93 -11.74
N ILE A 62 -2.59 -0.96 -12.41
CA ILE A 62 -1.24 -0.90 -11.83
C ILE A 62 -0.71 0.51 -12.05
N THR A 63 -0.19 1.14 -11.00
CA THR A 63 0.36 2.50 -11.05
C THR A 63 1.70 2.53 -10.33
N SER A 64 2.74 3.07 -10.96
CA SER A 64 4.03 3.30 -10.29
C SER A 64 3.90 4.35 -9.20
N ASN A 65 4.60 4.16 -8.08
CA ASN A 65 4.69 5.16 -7.02
C ASN A 65 5.98 6.00 -7.10
N GLY A 66 6.93 5.64 -7.97
CA GLY A 66 8.19 6.38 -8.17
C GLY A 66 8.10 7.44 -9.26
N GLU A 67 8.98 8.45 -9.18
CA GLU A 67 9.00 9.59 -10.11
C GLU A 67 9.83 9.34 -11.38
N THR A 68 10.73 8.36 -11.34
CA THR A 68 11.74 8.22 -12.41
C THR A 68 11.19 7.65 -13.71
N HIS A 69 10.21 6.76 -13.61
CA HIS A 69 9.53 6.16 -14.77
C HIS A 69 8.04 6.00 -14.44
N PRO A 70 7.26 7.09 -14.46
CA PRO A 70 5.86 7.02 -14.14
C PRO A 70 5.14 6.20 -15.22
N PHE A 71 4.42 5.17 -14.80
CA PHE A 71 3.59 4.38 -15.69
C PHE A 71 2.24 4.06 -15.05
N LEU A 72 1.28 3.78 -15.92
CA LEU A 72 -0.05 3.33 -15.55
C LEU A 72 -0.50 2.32 -16.58
N MET A 73 -0.80 1.10 -16.12
CA MET A 73 -1.43 0.07 -16.92
C MET A 73 -2.80 -0.25 -16.35
N SER A 74 -3.79 -0.47 -17.21
CA SER A 74 -5.15 -0.79 -16.78
C SER A 74 -5.75 -1.81 -17.73
N LYS A 75 -6.36 -2.85 -17.17
CA LYS A 75 -7.03 -3.88 -17.95
C LYS A 75 -8.35 -4.24 -17.27
N SER A 76 -9.38 -4.39 -18.10
CA SER A 76 -10.69 -4.83 -17.63
C SER A 76 -10.80 -6.34 -17.69
N THR A 77 -11.46 -6.92 -16.71
CA THR A 77 -11.82 -8.34 -16.66
C THR A 77 -13.22 -8.49 -16.07
N THR A 78 -13.85 -9.63 -16.32
CA THR A 78 -15.16 -9.96 -15.75
C THR A 78 -14.98 -10.86 -14.55
N VAL A 79 -15.72 -10.58 -13.48
CA VAL A 79 -15.81 -11.45 -12.31
C VAL A 79 -16.45 -12.77 -12.73
N GLY A 80 -15.78 -13.87 -12.44
CA GLY A 80 -16.22 -15.23 -12.72
C GLY A 80 -17.12 -15.80 -11.62
N THR A 81 -17.32 -17.12 -11.68
CA THR A 81 -18.07 -17.83 -10.65
C THR A 81 -17.39 -17.70 -9.28
N ASN A 82 -18.20 -17.62 -8.21
CA ASN A 82 -17.75 -17.41 -6.83
C ASN A 82 -16.94 -16.13 -6.60
N GLY A 83 -17.11 -15.11 -7.45
CA GLY A 83 -16.43 -13.84 -7.27
C GLY A 83 -14.95 -13.85 -7.66
N SER A 84 -14.46 -14.92 -8.29
CA SER A 84 -13.07 -15.00 -8.73
C SER A 84 -12.78 -14.06 -9.89
N PHE A 85 -11.56 -13.54 -9.98
CA PHE A 85 -11.10 -12.86 -11.18
C PHE A 85 -9.63 -13.21 -11.46
N ASP A 86 -9.29 -13.21 -12.73
CA ASP A 86 -7.93 -13.33 -13.23
C ASP A 86 -7.75 -12.29 -14.34
N VAL A 87 -6.65 -11.56 -14.28
CA VAL A 87 -6.28 -10.61 -15.32
C VAL A 87 -4.80 -10.75 -15.64
N GLN A 88 -4.51 -10.97 -16.91
CA GLN A 88 -3.15 -11.03 -17.42
C GLN A 88 -2.67 -9.65 -17.88
N PHE A 89 -1.50 -9.24 -17.46
CA PHE A 89 -0.79 -8.04 -17.92
C PHE A 89 0.48 -8.44 -18.67
N ASP A 90 0.74 -7.74 -19.77
CA ASP A 90 2.05 -7.74 -20.41
C ASP A 90 2.89 -6.60 -19.83
N LEU A 91 3.88 -6.95 -19.01
CA LEU A 91 4.79 -6.02 -18.35
C LEU A 91 6.20 -6.06 -18.96
N THR A 92 6.39 -6.68 -20.13
CA THR A 92 7.71 -6.83 -20.76
C THR A 92 8.37 -5.49 -21.08
N GLU A 93 7.58 -4.47 -21.42
CA GLU A 93 8.07 -3.11 -21.66
C GLU A 93 8.70 -2.47 -20.41
N LEU A 94 8.36 -2.97 -19.22
CA LEU A 94 8.92 -2.51 -17.95
C LEU A 94 10.19 -3.29 -17.56
N ALA A 95 10.46 -4.43 -18.18
CA ALA A 95 11.64 -5.26 -17.88
C ALA A 95 13.00 -4.54 -18.00
N PRO A 96 13.23 -3.60 -18.96
CA PRO A 96 14.47 -2.83 -19.01
C PRO A 96 14.48 -1.62 -18.07
N LEU A 97 13.36 -1.29 -17.43
CA LEU A 97 13.24 -0.18 -16.48
C LEU A 97 13.55 -0.64 -15.06
N ARG A 98 13.69 0.32 -14.13
CA ARG A 98 13.84 0.02 -12.70
C ARG A 98 12.52 -0.47 -12.15
N GLY A 99 12.53 -1.66 -11.57
CA GLY A 99 11.49 -2.12 -10.65
C GLY A 99 11.38 -1.22 -9.43
N GLY A 100 10.33 -1.43 -8.62
CA GLY A 100 10.06 -0.59 -7.46
C GLY A 100 8.63 -0.71 -6.94
N PRO A 101 8.26 0.16 -5.98
CA PRO A 101 6.93 0.14 -5.39
C PRO A 101 5.87 0.58 -6.40
N VAL A 102 4.80 -0.20 -6.49
CA VAL A 102 3.63 0.08 -7.32
C VAL A 102 2.36 -0.10 -6.49
N THR A 103 1.28 0.53 -6.94
CA THR A 103 -0.06 0.36 -6.38
C THR A 103 -0.91 -0.41 -7.36
N VAL A 104 -1.48 -1.54 -6.92
CA VAL A 104 -2.50 -2.29 -7.66
C VAL A 104 -3.86 -1.93 -7.11
N ALA A 105 -4.73 -1.40 -7.95
CA ALA A 105 -6.06 -0.96 -7.58
C ALA A 105 -7.13 -1.67 -8.40
N LEU A 106 -8.15 -2.20 -7.73
CA LEU A 106 -9.39 -2.62 -8.36
C LEU A 106 -10.34 -1.42 -8.44
N ARG A 107 -11.02 -1.31 -9.58
CA ARG A 107 -12.00 -0.26 -9.86
C ARG A 107 -13.27 -0.86 -10.43
N HIS A 108 -14.39 -0.22 -10.12
CA HIS A 108 -15.69 -0.52 -10.70
C HIS A 108 -16.39 0.81 -11.01
N ASN A 109 -16.90 0.97 -12.23
CA ASN A 109 -17.52 2.23 -12.70
C ASN A 109 -16.68 3.47 -12.39
N GLU A 110 -15.39 3.41 -12.72
CA GLU A 110 -14.40 4.48 -12.47
C GLU A 110 -14.09 4.77 -10.99
N SER A 111 -14.83 4.21 -10.03
CA SER A 111 -14.52 4.33 -8.61
C SER A 111 -13.45 3.33 -8.20
N ARG A 112 -12.46 3.77 -7.41
CA ARG A 112 -11.49 2.85 -6.77
C ARG A 112 -12.18 2.20 -5.59
N ILE A 113 -12.25 0.88 -5.62
CA ILE A 113 -12.94 0.06 -4.61
C ILE A 113 -11.95 -0.66 -3.69
N TYR A 114 -10.75 -0.94 -4.17
CA TYR A 114 -9.67 -1.55 -3.40
C TYR A 114 -8.32 -1.09 -3.96
N ALA A 115 -7.32 -1.02 -3.11
CA ALA A 115 -5.94 -0.80 -3.50
C ALA A 115 -5.00 -1.49 -2.53
N THR A 116 -3.91 -2.05 -3.06
CA THR A 116 -2.84 -2.65 -2.29
C THR A 116 -1.49 -2.26 -2.89
N ASN A 117 -0.45 -2.30 -2.06
CA ASN A 117 0.92 -2.07 -2.50
C ASN A 117 1.51 -3.38 -3.03
N ALA A 118 2.27 -3.26 -4.11
CA ALA A 118 3.06 -4.35 -4.66
C ALA A 118 4.47 -3.87 -5.00
N THR A 119 5.38 -4.80 -5.24
CA THR A 119 6.71 -4.51 -5.75
C THR A 119 6.87 -5.08 -7.15
N LEU A 120 7.17 -4.22 -8.12
CA LEU A 120 7.55 -4.64 -9.46
C LEU A 120 9.01 -5.08 -9.46
N VAL A 121 9.26 -6.31 -9.89
CA VAL A 121 10.60 -6.89 -10.06
C VAL A 121 10.92 -6.96 -11.56
N THR A 122 12.09 -6.42 -11.91
CA THR A 122 12.57 -6.32 -13.29
C THR A 122 13.84 -7.15 -13.43
N ASN A 123 13.75 -8.31 -14.07
CA ASN A 123 14.85 -9.27 -14.15
C ASN A 123 15.87 -8.95 -15.26
N ASN A 124 15.57 -8.01 -16.16
CA ASN A 124 16.39 -7.73 -17.34
C ASN A 124 16.92 -6.29 -17.37
N MET A 125 17.22 -5.77 -16.20
CA MET A 125 17.64 -4.40 -16.06
C MET A 125 19.14 -4.24 -16.40
N PRO A 126 19.53 -3.30 -17.30
CA PRO A 126 20.94 -3.07 -17.59
C PRO A 126 21.75 -2.59 -16.37
N GLU A 127 22.95 -3.14 -16.21
CA GLU A 127 23.85 -2.85 -15.08
C GLU A 127 24.30 -1.38 -15.01
N ASN A 128 24.34 -0.68 -16.16
CA ASN A 128 24.70 0.74 -16.24
C ASN A 128 23.54 1.69 -15.87
N SER A 129 22.44 1.18 -15.37
CA SER A 129 21.35 2.06 -15.02
C SER A 129 21.72 2.83 -13.73
N THR A 130 21.43 4.13 -13.69
CA THR A 130 22.00 5.08 -12.71
C THR A 130 21.09 5.34 -11.51
N LEU A 131 20.03 4.56 -11.40
CA LEU A 131 18.95 4.81 -10.45
C LEU A 131 19.09 3.87 -9.28
N THR A 132 19.70 4.38 -8.22
CA THR A 132 19.72 3.79 -6.88
C THR A 132 18.28 3.53 -6.44
N PRO A 133 17.98 2.47 -5.67
CA PRO A 133 16.72 2.43 -4.93
C PRO A 133 16.61 3.76 -4.17
N ASP A 134 15.45 4.41 -4.23
CA ASP A 134 14.98 5.12 -3.04
C ASP A 134 14.97 4.04 -1.96
N THR A 135 16.06 3.99 -1.20
CA THR A 135 16.05 3.42 0.12
C THR A 135 14.92 4.18 0.79
N VAL A 136 13.72 3.59 0.78
CA VAL A 136 12.80 3.78 1.87
C VAL A 136 13.67 3.43 3.07
N GLU A 137 14.18 4.46 3.74
CA GLU A 137 14.57 4.35 5.13
C GLU A 137 13.34 3.72 5.76
N SER A 138 13.40 2.40 5.91
CA SER A 138 12.63 1.71 6.89
C SER A 138 13.08 2.36 8.18
N SER A 139 12.42 3.45 8.55
CA SER A 139 12.47 4.00 9.89
C SER A 139 11.85 2.93 10.78
N GLU A 140 12.60 1.85 11.01
CA GLU A 140 12.47 1.09 12.23
C GLU A 140 12.77 2.08 13.35
N THR A 141 11.69 2.70 13.84
CA THR A 141 11.67 3.35 15.13
C THR A 141 11.82 2.21 16.15
N THR A 142 13.06 1.76 16.31
CA THR A 142 13.49 1.00 17.48
C THR A 142 13.39 1.97 18.64
N ALA A 143 12.38 1.79 19.47
CA ALA A 143 12.26 2.48 20.75
C ALA A 143 13.48 2.10 21.61
N ALA A 144 14.51 2.94 21.60
CA ALA A 144 15.62 2.85 22.52
C ALA A 144 15.14 3.29 23.92
N THR A 145 15.00 2.33 24.82
CA THR A 145 14.85 2.56 26.25
C THR A 145 16.12 3.20 26.81
N THR A 146 16.03 4.47 27.19
CA THR A 146 17.08 5.18 27.91
C THR A 146 17.21 4.62 29.33
N THR A 147 18.37 4.06 29.69
CA THR A 147 18.78 3.92 31.09
C THR A 147 20.22 4.41 31.21
N THR A 148 20.32 5.55 31.88
CA THR A 148 21.52 6.24 32.34
C THR A 148 22.23 5.41 33.41
N GLU A 149 23.54 5.18 33.26
CA GLU A 149 24.52 5.20 34.38
C GLU A 149 25.98 5.21 33.86
N SER A 150 26.83 5.99 34.51
CA SER A 150 28.25 6.33 34.26
C SER A 150 28.94 6.44 35.63
N PRO A 151 30.29 6.39 35.86
CA PRO A 151 31.48 6.25 34.98
C PRO A 151 32.44 5.10 35.44
N THR A 152 33.55 4.71 34.79
CA THR A 152 34.96 5.22 34.86
C THR A 152 35.90 4.21 34.13
N PRO A 153 37.17 4.54 33.77
CA PRO A 153 37.71 4.24 32.43
C PRO A 153 38.97 3.37 32.43
N THR A 154 39.07 2.40 31.52
CA THR A 154 40.38 1.91 31.05
C THR A 154 40.29 1.52 29.58
N ASP A 155 41.15 2.18 28.82
CA ASP A 155 41.31 2.24 27.37
C ASP A 155 41.46 0.88 26.66
N ILE A 156 40.55 0.58 25.73
CA ILE A 156 40.78 -0.35 24.61
C ILE A 156 40.12 0.27 23.37
N GLY A 157 40.91 1.02 22.61
CA GLY A 157 40.49 1.61 21.34
C GLY A 157 40.44 0.59 20.20
N VAL A 158 39.27 0.49 19.56
CA VAL A 158 39.08 0.09 18.15
C VAL A 158 38.05 1.05 17.53
N PRO A 159 38.26 1.58 16.31
CA PRO A 159 37.48 2.70 15.78
C PRO A 159 36.21 2.25 15.06
N GLY A 160 35.09 2.90 15.38
CA GLY A 160 33.82 2.73 14.68
C GLY A 160 32.91 1.69 15.32
N PHE A 161 31.63 2.04 15.48
CA PHE A 161 30.55 1.26 16.13
C PHE A 161 30.58 1.30 17.66
N GLY A 162 29.78 2.21 18.23
CA GLY A 162 29.56 2.30 19.66
C GLY A 162 28.88 1.04 20.20
N LEU A 163 29.59 0.32 21.06
CA LEU A 163 29.03 -0.71 21.93
C LEU A 163 28.39 -0.05 23.15
N GLY A 164 27.09 -0.26 23.34
CA GLY A 164 26.41 -0.05 24.62
C GLY A 164 25.89 -1.38 25.12
N ALA A 165 26.58 -1.97 26.09
CA ALA A 165 26.13 -3.17 26.82
C ALA A 165 26.02 -2.81 28.30
N THR A 166 24.88 -3.12 28.94
CA THR A 166 24.81 -3.64 30.32
C THR A 166 23.46 -4.32 30.59
N VAL A 167 23.50 -5.36 31.41
CA VAL A 167 22.44 -6.32 31.74
C VAL A 167 22.28 -6.36 33.28
N VAL A 168 21.10 -6.78 33.78
CA VAL A 168 20.77 -7.33 35.14
C VAL A 168 20.37 -6.27 36.20
N ALA A 169 19.10 -6.08 36.61
CA ALA A 169 18.12 -6.88 37.39
C ALA A 169 18.20 -6.74 38.94
N LEU A 170 17.05 -6.50 39.62
CA LEU A 170 16.64 -6.92 40.99
C LEU A 170 15.34 -6.17 41.41
N LEU A 171 14.15 -6.76 41.50
CA LEU A 171 13.57 -7.67 42.53
C LEU A 171 12.93 -6.94 43.74
N SER A 172 11.63 -7.25 43.97
CA SER A 172 10.85 -7.17 45.24
C SER A 172 10.38 -5.78 45.72
N ALA A 173 9.23 -5.55 46.36
CA ALA A 173 8.14 -6.40 46.86
C ALA A 173 6.89 -5.50 47.14
N ALA A 174 5.73 -6.17 47.28
CA ALA A 174 4.47 -5.65 47.79
C ALA A 174 4.59 -4.87 49.12
N LEU A 175 3.70 -3.89 49.37
CA LEU A 175 2.84 -3.79 50.58
C LEU A 175 2.03 -2.46 50.64
N PHE A 176 0.71 -2.62 50.80
CA PHE A 176 -0.20 -1.88 51.69
C PHE A 176 -0.54 -0.38 51.52
N VAL A 177 -1.83 -0.16 51.20
CA VAL A 177 -2.87 0.48 52.04
C VAL A 177 -2.58 1.84 52.70
N ARG A 178 -3.38 2.86 52.32
CA ARG A 178 -4.22 3.76 53.17
C ARG A 178 -4.63 4.97 52.30
N ARG A 179 -5.84 5.55 52.38
CA ARG A 179 -6.98 5.44 53.29
C ARG A 179 -8.18 6.05 52.58
#